data_AF-A0A3M0XK88-F1
#
_entry.id   AF-A0A3M0XK88-F1
#
_cell.length_a   1.000
_cell.length_b   1.000
_cell.length_c   1.000
_cell.angle_alpha   90.00
_cell.angle_beta   90.00
_cell.angle_gamma   90.00
#
_symmetry.space_group_name_H-M   'P 1'
#
loop_
_entity.id
_entity.type
_entity.pdbx_description
1 polymer ?
#
loop_
_entity_poly.entity_id
_entity_poly.type
_entity_poly.pdbx_seq_one_letter_code
_entity_poly.pdbx_strand_id
1 'polypeptide(L)'
;MIKPTLKLSEPAQIPQQFEAIVREFLITWWRDRQWEMEQEWGFTQIAPLSPDDLMRTPVAERLSIIARYVAGEEIERSYVLDSIQSISEHLFAIETVFEIPAEFWGTPIGWMILQALVRAEGDELLSLSQAAEITGKSLSSISQMVSRGRLTRYRDPTETNPQHATRVRRSELDDYLKRRQSNK
;
A
#
# COMPACT_ATOMS: atom_id res chain seq x y z
N MET A 1 -5.11 29.56 -30.23
CA MET A 1 -5.25 28.92 -28.90
C MET A 1 -3.89 28.37 -28.49
N ILE A 2 -3.29 28.90 -27.41
CA ILE A 2 -2.07 28.34 -26.84
C ILE A 2 -2.52 27.17 -25.96
N LYS A 3 -2.22 25.93 -26.36
CA LYS A 3 -2.39 24.79 -25.45
C LYS A 3 -1.37 25.00 -24.32
N PRO A 4 -1.77 25.07 -23.05
CA PRO A 4 -0.82 25.13 -21.95
C PRO A 4 0.02 23.85 -22.01
N THR A 5 1.31 24.00 -22.35
CA THR A 5 2.26 22.89 -22.28
C THR A 5 2.56 22.68 -20.80
N LEU A 6 1.94 21.66 -20.20
CA LEU A 6 2.27 21.22 -18.86
C LEU A 6 3.77 20.87 -18.83
N LYS A 7 4.58 21.64 -18.10
CA LYS A 7 5.96 21.25 -17.82
C LYS A 7 5.93 20.22 -16.69
N LEU A 8 5.98 18.95 -17.07
CA LEU A 8 6.13 17.86 -16.14
C LEU A 8 7.59 17.80 -15.63
N SER A 9 7.76 17.39 -14.38
CA SER A 9 9.07 17.19 -13.75
C SER A 9 9.87 16.07 -14.42
N GLU A 10 11.09 15.85 -13.96
CA GLU A 10 11.84 14.62 -14.28
C GLU A 10 11.04 13.38 -13.83
N PRO A 11 11.19 12.24 -14.52
CA PRO A 11 10.49 11.01 -14.13
C PRO A 11 10.91 10.57 -12.73
N ALA A 12 9.94 10.11 -11.95
CA ALA A 12 10.19 9.62 -10.60
C ALA A 12 11.17 8.42 -10.62
N GLN A 13 12.11 8.40 -9.69
CA GLN A 13 13.11 7.33 -9.59
C GLN A 13 12.53 6.15 -8.82
N ILE A 14 12.01 5.16 -9.56
CA ILE A 14 11.38 3.97 -8.97
C ILE A 14 12.32 2.77 -9.10
N PRO A 15 12.60 2.03 -8.01
CA PRO A 15 13.36 0.78 -8.09
C PRO A 15 12.70 -0.20 -9.07
N GLN A 16 13.53 -0.92 -9.85
CA GLN A 16 13.07 -1.77 -10.95
C GLN A 16 11.98 -2.77 -10.55
N GLN A 17 12.08 -3.34 -9.34
CA GLN A 17 11.12 -4.31 -8.81
C GLN A 17 9.71 -3.72 -8.56
N PHE A 18 9.58 -2.39 -8.48
CA PHE A 18 8.31 -1.69 -8.24
C PHE A 18 7.81 -0.90 -9.44
N GLU A 19 8.63 -0.72 -10.49
CA GLU A 19 8.27 0.13 -11.64
C GLU A 19 6.97 -0.34 -12.31
N ALA A 20 6.84 -1.65 -12.59
CA ALA A 20 5.64 -2.20 -13.20
C ALA A 20 4.39 -1.99 -12.33
N ILE A 21 4.53 -2.19 -11.01
CA ILE A 21 3.43 -2.01 -10.04
C ILE A 21 2.94 -0.57 -10.04
N VAL A 22 3.87 0.40 -9.94
CA VAL A 22 3.51 1.82 -9.90
C VAL A 22 2.94 2.28 -11.24
N ARG A 23 3.55 1.86 -12.36
CA ARG A 23 3.08 2.23 -13.70
C ARG A 23 1.67 1.70 -13.97
N GLU A 24 1.42 0.42 -13.69
CA GLU A 24 0.10 -0.19 -13.89
C GLU A 24 -0.97 0.47 -13.02
N PHE A 25 -0.62 0.76 -11.75
CA PHE A 25 -1.50 1.47 -10.84
C PHE A 25 -1.87 2.86 -11.39
N LEU A 26 -0.88 3.66 -11.78
CA LEU A 26 -1.12 5.03 -12.27
C LEU A 26 -1.96 5.04 -13.54
N ILE A 27 -1.71 4.10 -14.47
CA ILE A 27 -2.50 3.96 -15.71
C ILE A 27 -3.96 3.64 -15.37
N THR A 28 -4.18 2.65 -14.52
CA THR A 28 -5.53 2.20 -14.16
C THR A 28 -6.27 3.30 -13.42
N TRP A 29 -5.63 3.87 -12.39
CA TRP A 29 -6.19 4.94 -11.58
C TRP A 29 -6.53 6.18 -12.41
N TRP A 30 -5.63 6.62 -13.29
CA TRP A 30 -5.88 7.78 -14.16
C TRP A 30 -7.03 7.52 -15.13
N ARG A 31 -7.08 6.33 -15.75
CA ARG A 31 -8.18 5.95 -16.65
C ARG A 31 -9.52 5.97 -15.94
N ASP A 32 -9.59 5.42 -14.72
CA ASP A 32 -10.83 5.36 -13.95
C ASP A 32 -11.27 6.77 -13.54
N ARG A 33 -10.34 7.63 -13.10
CA ARG A 33 -10.60 9.06 -12.83
C ARG A 33 -11.04 9.84 -14.07
N GLN A 34 -10.42 9.60 -15.23
CA GLN A 34 -10.86 10.22 -16.48
C GLN A 34 -12.29 9.83 -16.83
N TRP A 35 -12.61 8.54 -16.70
CA TRP A 35 -13.96 8.05 -16.95
C TRP A 35 -14.98 8.70 -16.01
N GLU A 36 -14.70 8.78 -14.71
CA GLU A 36 -15.57 9.47 -13.74
C GLU A 36 -15.76 10.96 -14.11
N MET A 37 -14.68 11.68 -14.43
CA MET A 37 -14.74 13.09 -14.83
C MET A 37 -15.55 13.31 -16.12
N GLU A 38 -15.45 12.39 -17.08
CA GLU A 38 -16.22 12.44 -18.32
C GLU A 38 -17.72 12.18 -18.07
N GLN A 39 -18.05 11.15 -17.28
CA GLN A 39 -19.44 10.73 -17.07
C GLN A 39 -20.20 11.63 -16.10
N GLU A 40 -19.58 12.04 -15.00
CA GLU A 40 -20.28 12.78 -13.94
C GLU A 40 -20.24 14.30 -14.14
N TRP A 41 -19.15 14.81 -14.70
CA TRP A 41 -18.89 16.26 -14.78
C TRP A 41 -18.92 16.80 -16.21
N GLY A 42 -19.04 15.91 -17.22
CA GLY A 42 -19.10 16.28 -18.63
C GLY A 42 -17.77 16.82 -19.18
N PHE A 43 -16.64 16.54 -18.52
CA PHE A 43 -15.31 16.95 -18.98
C PHE A 43 -14.83 16.09 -20.15
N THR A 44 -15.36 16.35 -21.35
CA THR A 44 -15.15 15.55 -22.57
C THR A 44 -13.85 15.86 -23.33
N GLN A 45 -12.95 16.68 -22.78
CA GLN A 45 -11.69 17.09 -23.43
C GLN A 45 -10.48 17.05 -22.49
N ILE A 46 -10.46 16.09 -21.56
CA ILE A 46 -9.29 15.89 -20.71
C ILE A 46 -8.14 15.40 -21.60
N ALA A 47 -7.03 16.13 -21.60
CA ALA A 47 -5.86 15.73 -22.35
C ALA A 47 -5.39 14.34 -21.87
N PRO A 48 -5.22 13.35 -22.77
CA PRO A 48 -4.70 12.06 -22.37
C PRO A 48 -3.25 12.24 -21.91
N LEU A 49 -2.93 11.70 -20.73
CA LEU A 49 -1.55 11.56 -20.28
C LEU A 49 -1.01 10.23 -20.79
N SER A 50 0.18 10.24 -21.39
CA SER A 50 0.87 8.99 -21.72
C SER A 50 1.33 8.27 -20.45
N PRO A 51 1.61 6.96 -20.50
CA PRO A 51 2.22 6.25 -19.38
C PRO A 51 3.48 6.92 -18.83
N ASP A 52 4.29 7.54 -19.69
CA ASP A 52 5.52 8.22 -19.27
C ASP A 52 5.24 9.60 -18.65
N ASP A 53 4.17 10.27 -19.06
CA ASP A 53 3.72 11.50 -18.41
C ASP A 53 3.22 11.23 -16.99
N LEU A 54 2.50 10.12 -16.79
CA LEU A 54 2.01 9.69 -15.48
C LEU A 54 3.17 9.48 -14.48
N MET A 55 4.31 8.96 -14.95
CA MET A 55 5.51 8.75 -14.15
C MET A 55 6.22 10.04 -13.73
N ARG A 56 5.78 11.20 -14.24
CA ARG A 56 6.31 12.54 -13.88
C ARG A 56 5.36 13.33 -12.99
N THR A 57 4.25 12.71 -12.56
CA THR A 57 3.25 13.36 -11.71
C THR A 57 3.70 13.38 -10.25
N PRO A 58 3.15 14.31 -9.42
CA PRO A 58 3.39 14.29 -7.97
C PRO A 58 2.96 12.99 -7.28
N VAL A 59 1.96 12.29 -7.84
CA VAL A 59 1.54 10.96 -7.35
C VAL A 59 2.65 9.94 -7.57
N ALA A 60 3.25 9.91 -8.76
CA ALA A 60 4.38 9.04 -9.07
C ALA A 60 5.60 9.34 -8.18
N GLU A 61 5.89 10.62 -7.93
CA GLU A 61 6.96 11.04 -7.02
C GLU A 61 6.76 10.50 -5.59
N ARG A 62 5.55 10.65 -5.03
CA ARG A 62 5.23 10.11 -3.69
C ARG A 62 5.32 8.59 -3.64
N LEU A 63 4.82 7.90 -4.67
CA LEU A 63 4.96 6.44 -4.78
C LEU A 63 6.41 6.00 -4.90
N SER A 64 7.27 6.80 -5.55
CA SER A 64 8.71 6.52 -5.64
C SER A 64 9.40 6.59 -4.28
N ILE A 65 9.04 7.56 -3.43
CA ILE A 65 9.55 7.66 -2.06
C ILE A 65 9.22 6.39 -1.28
N ILE A 66 7.97 5.93 -1.37
CA ILE A 66 7.48 4.71 -0.72
C ILE A 66 8.25 3.48 -1.26
N ALA A 67 8.35 3.34 -2.58
CA ALA A 67 9.02 2.22 -3.22
C ALA A 67 10.52 2.12 -2.87
N ARG A 68 11.23 3.25 -2.91
CA ARG A 68 12.65 3.36 -2.51
C ARG A 68 12.84 3.00 -1.04
N TYR A 69 11.95 3.47 -0.17
CA TYR A 69 11.97 3.11 1.24
C TYR A 69 11.83 1.60 1.42
N VAL A 70 10.83 0.97 0.80
CA VAL A 70 10.66 -0.50 0.86
C VAL A 70 11.86 -1.25 0.29
N ALA A 71 12.49 -0.73 -0.77
CA ALA A 71 13.68 -1.30 -1.39
C ALA A 71 14.93 -1.28 -0.50
N GLY A 72 14.90 -0.56 0.63
CA GLY A 72 16.00 -0.54 1.59
C GLY A 72 16.72 0.81 1.68
N GLU A 73 16.35 1.79 0.87
CA GLU A 73 16.99 3.11 0.93
C GLU A 73 16.70 3.84 2.25
N GLU A 74 17.72 4.55 2.75
CA GLU A 74 17.59 5.39 3.93
C GLU A 74 16.84 6.68 3.57
N ILE A 75 15.54 6.67 3.83
CA ILE A 75 14.66 7.83 3.70
C ILE A 75 14.11 8.15 5.09
N GLU A 76 14.08 9.43 5.43
CA GLU A 76 13.55 9.89 6.71
C GLU A 76 12.08 9.45 6.87
N ARG A 77 11.78 8.86 8.04
CA ARG A 77 10.47 8.29 8.36
C ARG A 77 9.32 9.27 8.15
N SER A 78 9.51 10.54 8.53
CA SER A 78 8.50 11.61 8.37
C SER A 78 8.05 11.77 6.92
N TYR A 79 9.01 11.86 5.98
CA TYR A 79 8.73 11.99 4.55
C TYR A 79 7.99 10.77 3.97
N VAL A 80 8.31 9.56 4.45
CA VAL A 80 7.61 8.34 4.03
C VAL A 80 6.16 8.37 4.51
N LEU A 81 5.93 8.70 5.78
CA LEU A 81 4.59 8.80 6.35
C LEU A 81 3.75 9.90 5.67
N ASP A 82 4.34 11.06 5.39
CA ASP A 82 3.69 12.15 4.66
C ASP A 82 3.31 11.73 3.22
N SER A 83 4.16 10.92 2.58
CA SER A 83 3.88 10.37 1.25
C SER A 83 2.74 9.36 1.29
N ILE A 84 2.72 8.47 2.30
CA ILE A 84 1.64 7.49 2.51
C ILE A 84 0.32 8.21 2.80
N GLN A 85 0.33 9.21 3.70
CA GLN A 85 -0.85 9.99 4.03
C GLN A 85 -1.41 10.67 2.80
N SER A 86 -0.57 11.38 2.03
CA SER A 86 -1.03 12.11 0.85
C SER A 86 -1.58 11.18 -0.24
N ILE A 87 -0.97 10.01 -0.46
CA ILE A 87 -1.53 9.00 -1.38
C ILE A 87 -2.86 8.48 -0.86
N SER A 88 -2.96 8.19 0.44
CA SER A 88 -4.20 7.69 1.05
C SER A 88 -5.33 8.70 0.97
N GLU A 89 -5.04 9.98 1.22
CA GLU A 89 -5.99 11.08 1.02
C GLU A 89 -6.43 11.18 -0.44
N HIS A 90 -5.49 11.05 -1.39
CA HIS A 90 -5.82 11.12 -2.80
C HIS A 90 -6.73 9.97 -3.27
N LEU A 91 -6.59 8.79 -2.67
CA LEU A 91 -7.36 7.60 -3.04
C LEU A 91 -8.67 7.43 -2.28
N PHE A 92 -8.71 7.85 -1.02
CA PHE A 92 -9.78 7.47 -0.10
C PHE A 92 -10.38 8.64 0.68
N ALA A 93 -9.94 9.88 0.49
CA ALA A 93 -10.60 11.01 1.13
C ALA A 93 -12.00 11.21 0.53
N ILE A 94 -13.01 10.67 1.22
CA ILE A 94 -14.42 11.02 1.06
C ILE A 94 -14.86 11.81 2.29
N GLU A 95 -15.74 12.79 2.11
CA GLU A 95 -15.98 13.97 2.96
C GLU A 95 -16.15 13.78 4.49
N THR A 96 -16.24 12.57 5.05
CA THR A 96 -16.48 12.37 6.50
C THR A 96 -15.84 11.14 7.15
N VAL A 97 -15.30 10.16 6.41
CA VAL A 97 -14.70 8.94 7.00
C VAL A 97 -13.41 8.59 6.26
N PHE A 98 -12.28 8.63 6.97
CA PHE A 98 -11.00 8.16 6.47
C PHE A 98 -10.86 6.66 6.79
N GLU A 99 -11.31 5.79 5.89
CA GLU A 99 -11.17 4.34 6.04
C GLU A 99 -10.61 3.75 4.74
N ILE A 100 -9.46 3.08 4.85
CA ILE A 100 -8.85 2.36 3.73
C ILE A 100 -9.49 0.96 3.66
N PRO A 101 -10.15 0.59 2.55
CA PRO A 101 -10.79 -0.72 2.43
C PRO A 101 -9.81 -1.86 2.64
N ALA A 102 -10.22 -2.91 3.34
CA ALA A 102 -9.33 -4.02 3.69
C ALA A 102 -8.75 -4.73 2.45
N GLU A 103 -9.53 -4.80 1.37
CA GLU A 103 -9.15 -5.36 0.08
C GLU A 103 -8.01 -4.60 -0.61
N PHE A 104 -7.86 -3.30 -0.36
CA PHE A 104 -6.80 -2.49 -0.94
C PHE A 104 -5.43 -3.03 -0.56
N TRP A 105 -5.25 -3.43 0.69
CA TRP A 105 -4.00 -3.99 1.21
C TRP A 105 -3.58 -5.30 0.53
N GLY A 106 -4.52 -5.98 -0.14
CA GLY A 106 -4.24 -7.17 -0.94
C GLY A 106 -3.84 -6.89 -2.39
N THR A 107 -3.85 -5.64 -2.84
CA THR A 107 -3.38 -5.24 -4.18
C THR A 107 -1.85 -5.08 -4.20
N PRO A 108 -1.17 -5.19 -5.35
CA PRO A 108 0.28 -4.94 -5.43
C PRO A 108 0.70 -3.56 -4.90
N ILE A 109 -0.06 -2.51 -5.20
CA ILE A 109 0.24 -1.15 -4.72
C ILE A 109 -0.04 -1.00 -3.22
N GLY A 110 -1.17 -1.52 -2.74
CA GLY A 110 -1.52 -1.47 -1.33
C GLY A 110 -0.56 -2.28 -0.47
N TRP A 111 -0.08 -3.42 -0.97
CA TRP A 111 0.95 -4.21 -0.32
C TRP A 111 2.26 -3.45 -0.17
N MET A 112 2.72 -2.78 -1.23
CA MET A 112 3.93 -1.92 -1.18
C MET A 112 3.78 -0.81 -0.14
N ILE A 113 2.63 -0.13 -0.11
CA ILE A 113 2.34 0.93 0.87
C ILE A 113 2.28 0.36 2.30
N LEU A 114 1.66 -0.81 2.49
CA LEU A 114 1.59 -1.48 3.79
C LEU A 114 2.98 -1.85 4.31
N GLN A 115 3.86 -2.37 3.45
CA GLN A 115 5.24 -2.69 3.82
C GLN A 115 5.99 -1.44 4.29
N ALA A 116 5.83 -0.32 3.57
CA ALA A 116 6.42 0.95 3.97
C ALA A 116 5.89 1.45 5.32
N LEU A 117 4.56 1.41 5.51
CA LEU A 117 3.89 1.84 6.75
C LEU A 117 4.37 1.01 7.95
N VAL A 118 4.33 -0.31 7.85
CA VAL A 118 4.74 -1.23 8.92
C VAL A 118 6.21 -1.02 9.27
N ARG A 119 7.09 -0.91 8.26
CA ARG A 119 8.51 -0.64 8.49
C ARG A 119 8.75 0.72 9.13
N ALA A 120 8.04 1.76 8.69
CA ALA A 120 8.12 3.10 9.27
C ALA A 120 7.69 3.11 10.74
N GLU A 121 6.73 2.26 11.12
CA GLU A 121 6.30 2.08 12.52
C GLU A 121 7.29 1.28 13.38
N GLY A 122 8.37 0.75 12.78
CA GLY A 122 9.33 -0.12 13.47
C GLY A 122 8.78 -1.52 13.74
N ASP A 123 7.77 -1.92 12.97
CA ASP A 123 7.11 -3.23 13.06
C ASP A 123 7.47 -4.10 11.85
N GLU A 124 6.98 -5.34 11.82
CA GLU A 124 7.19 -6.26 10.71
C GLU A 124 5.95 -7.11 10.39
N LEU A 125 5.84 -7.52 9.12
CA LEU A 125 4.83 -8.46 8.65
C LEU A 125 5.41 -9.87 8.67
N LEU A 126 4.75 -10.75 9.43
CA LEU A 126 5.14 -12.14 9.59
C LEU A 126 4.23 -13.05 8.78
N SER A 127 4.80 -14.07 8.14
CA SER A 127 4.04 -15.24 7.70
C SER A 127 3.48 -15.98 8.91
N LEU A 128 2.42 -16.78 8.70
CA LEU A 128 1.83 -17.59 9.77
C LEU A 128 2.82 -18.61 10.36
N SER A 129 3.75 -19.11 9.55
CA SER A 129 4.82 -20.01 10.00
C SER A 129 5.83 -19.28 10.88
N GLN A 130 6.27 -18.07 10.52
CA GLN A 130 7.16 -17.26 11.36
C GLN A 130 6.48 -16.89 12.69
N ALA A 131 5.21 -16.50 12.64
CA ALA A 131 4.43 -16.21 13.84
C ALA A 131 4.28 -17.45 14.75
N ALA A 132 4.11 -18.64 14.18
CA ALA A 132 4.05 -19.89 14.93
C ALA A 132 5.40 -20.19 15.62
N GLU A 133 6.51 -20.03 14.91
CA GLU A 133 7.86 -20.24 15.41
C GLU A 133 8.21 -19.28 16.56
N ILE A 134 8.01 -17.97 16.36
CA ILE A 134 8.29 -16.93 17.36
C ILE A 134 7.51 -17.18 18.66
N THR A 135 6.28 -17.69 18.56
CA THR A 135 5.38 -17.85 19.72
C THR A 135 5.39 -19.26 20.32
N GLY A 136 6.10 -20.21 19.70
CA GLY A 136 6.07 -21.63 20.06
C GLY A 136 4.68 -22.27 19.94
N LYS A 137 3.78 -21.71 19.11
CA LYS A 137 2.42 -22.24 18.89
C LYS A 137 2.35 -23.04 17.61
N SER A 138 1.34 -23.91 17.49
CA SER A 138 1.08 -24.57 16.22
C SER A 138 0.59 -23.58 15.16
N LEU A 139 0.91 -23.85 13.89
CA LEU A 139 0.39 -23.10 12.75
C LEU A 139 -1.15 -23.05 12.75
N SER A 140 -1.80 -24.17 13.10
CA SER A 140 -3.26 -24.24 13.24
C SER A 140 -3.79 -23.28 14.31
N SER A 141 -3.08 -23.11 15.43
CA SER A 141 -3.46 -22.17 16.47
C SER A 141 -3.36 -20.72 15.99
N ILE A 142 -2.32 -20.35 15.24
CA ILE A 142 -2.17 -19.00 14.69
C ILE A 142 -3.24 -18.74 13.63
N SER A 143 -3.46 -19.69 12.71
CA SER A 143 -4.51 -19.62 11.70
C SER A 143 -5.90 -19.41 12.32
N GLN A 144 -6.19 -20.08 13.44
CA GLN A 144 -7.44 -19.90 14.17
C GLN A 144 -7.57 -18.52 14.83
N MET A 145 -6.46 -17.86 15.20
CA MET A 145 -6.52 -16.48 15.72
C MET A 145 -6.92 -15.51 14.61
N VAL A 146 -6.33 -15.67 13.42
CA VAL A 146 -6.68 -14.87 12.24
C VAL A 146 -8.15 -15.09 11.84
N SER A 147 -8.61 -16.34 11.75
CA SER A 147 -10.00 -16.63 11.35
C SER A 147 -11.05 -16.13 12.34
N ARG A 148 -10.67 -15.96 13.61
CA ARG A 148 -11.50 -15.37 14.66
C ARG A 148 -11.39 -13.83 14.75
N GLY A 149 -10.66 -13.18 13.85
CA GLY A 149 -10.46 -11.74 13.85
C GLY A 149 -9.64 -11.22 15.03
N ARG A 150 -8.82 -12.08 15.65
CA ARG A 150 -7.93 -11.67 16.76
C ARG A 150 -6.61 -11.10 16.28
N LEU A 151 -6.24 -11.44 15.05
CA LEU A 151 -5.11 -10.90 14.32
C LEU A 151 -5.62 -10.42 12.96
N THR A 152 -5.18 -9.25 12.54
CA THR A 152 -5.55 -8.64 11.27
C THR A 152 -4.87 -9.39 10.15
N ARG A 153 -5.67 -9.78 9.15
CA ARG A 153 -5.21 -10.53 7.99
C ARG A 153 -4.77 -9.58 6.90
N TYR A 154 -3.50 -9.63 6.53
CA TYR A 154 -2.99 -9.01 5.30
C TYR A 154 -2.66 -10.10 4.27
N ARG A 155 -2.99 -9.85 3.00
CA ARG A 155 -2.68 -10.78 1.91
C ARG A 155 -1.48 -10.26 1.12
N ASP A 156 -0.43 -11.06 1.05
CA ASP A 156 0.73 -10.84 0.20
C ASP A 156 0.37 -11.19 -1.26
N PRO A 157 0.32 -10.22 -2.19
CA PRO A 157 0.03 -10.46 -3.59
C PRO A 157 1.23 -11.06 -4.35
N THR A 158 2.43 -11.06 -3.76
CA THR A 158 3.65 -11.63 -4.37
C THR A 158 3.78 -13.13 -4.13
N GLU A 159 3.01 -13.68 -3.19
CA GLU A 159 3.00 -15.10 -2.87
C GLU A 159 2.09 -15.87 -3.84
N THR A 160 2.71 -16.77 -4.62
CA THR A 160 2.03 -17.59 -5.64
C THR A 160 1.04 -18.57 -5.00
N ASN A 161 1.36 -19.12 -3.82
CA ASN A 161 0.45 -20.05 -3.15
C ASN A 161 -0.48 -19.29 -2.19
N PRO A 162 -1.80 -19.20 -2.47
CA PRO A 162 -2.73 -18.45 -1.63
C PRO A 162 -2.80 -18.92 -0.17
N GLN A 163 -2.43 -20.17 0.10
CA GLN A 163 -2.39 -20.72 1.45
C GLN A 163 -1.25 -20.12 2.29
N HIS A 164 -0.16 -19.69 1.65
CA HIS A 164 0.98 -19.05 2.31
C HIS A 164 0.92 -17.52 2.25
N ALA A 165 -0.01 -16.93 1.50
CA ALA A 165 -0.08 -15.48 1.28
C ALA A 165 -0.51 -14.68 2.52
N THR A 166 -0.95 -15.33 3.59
CA THR A 166 -1.43 -14.60 4.77
C THR A 166 -0.25 -14.09 5.62
N ARG A 167 -0.38 -12.82 6.02
CA ARG A 167 0.59 -12.10 6.84
C ARG A 167 -0.14 -11.43 8.01
N VAL A 168 0.57 -11.30 9.13
CA VAL A 168 0.11 -10.65 10.36
C VAL A 168 1.19 -9.70 10.86
N ARG A 169 0.81 -8.63 11.57
CA ARG A 169 1.78 -7.74 12.20
C ARG A 169 2.38 -8.38 13.45
N ARG A 170 3.68 -8.19 13.68
CA ARG A 170 4.34 -8.68 14.90
C ARG A 170 3.82 -7.97 16.15
N SER A 171 3.67 -6.65 16.11
CA SER A 171 3.13 -5.88 17.24
C SER A 171 1.78 -6.40 17.74
N GLU A 172 0.86 -6.72 16.82
CA GLU A 172 -0.47 -7.25 17.13
C GLU A 172 -0.40 -8.64 17.77
N LEU A 173 0.52 -9.48 17.29
CA LEU A 173 0.79 -10.80 17.86
C LEU A 173 1.32 -10.68 19.29
N ASP A 174 2.29 -9.80 19.53
CA ASP A 174 2.88 -9.57 20.84
C ASP A 174 1.86 -9.02 21.85
N ASP A 175 1.04 -8.06 21.43
CA ASP A 175 -0.01 -7.48 22.27
C ASP A 175 -1.07 -8.51 22.66
N TYR A 176 -1.47 -9.37 21.73
CA TYR A 176 -2.40 -10.45 22.02
C TYR A 176 -1.85 -11.42 23.09
N LEU A 177 -0.55 -11.74 23.03
CA LEU A 177 0.10 -12.62 24.01
C LEU A 177 0.18 -11.98 25.39
N LYS A 178 0.54 -10.69 25.48
CA LYS A 178 0.58 -9.92 26.74
C LYS A 178 -0.79 -9.89 27.43
N ARG A 179 -1.85 -9.61 26.68
CA ARG A 179 -3.24 -9.59 27.21
C ARG A 179 -3.65 -10.94 27.78
N ARG A 180 -3.21 -12.06 27.17
CA ARG A 180 -3.51 -13.40 27.67
C ARG A 180 -2.75 -13.76 28.94
N GLN A 181 -1.53 -13.25 29.11
CA GLN A 181 -0.75 -13.45 30.34
C GLN A 181 -1.33 -12.66 31.52
N SER A 182 -1.88 -11.48 31.27
CA SER A 182 -2.46 -10.61 32.31
C SER A 182 -3.81 -11.12 32.86
N ASN A 183 -4.47 -12.02 32.13
CA ASN A 183 -5.76 -12.62 32.51
C ASN A 183 -5.62 -13.99 33.19
N LYS A 184 -4.40 -14.40 33.55
CA LYS A 184 -4.10 -15.60 34.31
C LYS A 184 -3.64 -15.23 35.71
#